data_AF-A0A3E2U723-F1
#
_entry.id   AF-A0A3E2U723-F1
#
_cell.length_a   1.000
_cell.length_b   1.000
_cell.length_c   1.000
_cell.angle_alpha   90.00
_cell.angle_beta   90.00
_cell.angle_gamma   90.00
#
_symmetry.space_group_name_H-M   'P 1'
#
loop_
_entity.id
_entity.type
_entity.pdbx_description
1 polymer ?
#
loop_
_entity_poly.entity_id
_entity_poly.type
_entity_poly.pdbx_seq_one_letter_code
_entity_poly.pdbx_strand_id
1 'polypeptide(L)'
;MKGGKNMGNNNYIVFDILGVKHDGFMNSFIFDKDAECVINNDQFINKIVVSSDISKVTFCLHDSIEIVDNQISEIVNYLSLYLGNMMIALLKNSLQYSNVSLKPTIRLSAIHLAEINHIQLNDYIQMRDSLSIRSTLSNGNEILKKWVQDVEISNYTSKRDKYDILFLLLQGENIVQKYMAMYAYLMSLVKEIYSSQKESQKQVVKYVSDNCSRVGIELITSPCTRPGARPSEEEDQFTALRNKIGHPSDTNRDVNIGENAVNQLASIICCAIEDISLEMV
;
A
#
# COMPACT_ATOMS: atom_id res chain seq x y z
N MET A 1 -1.12 -21.29 32.01
CA MET A 1 -2.33 -22.13 31.88
C MET A 1 -3.15 -21.60 30.70
N LYS A 2 -3.35 -22.46 29.70
CA LYS A 2 -4.33 -22.46 28.60
C LYS A 2 -4.68 -21.14 27.88
N GLY A 3 -4.40 -21.13 26.59
CA GLY A 3 -4.98 -20.16 25.65
C GLY A 3 -4.56 -20.29 24.18
N GLY A 4 -3.75 -21.29 23.79
CA GLY A 4 -3.52 -21.58 22.37
C GLY A 4 -4.80 -22.16 21.77
N LYS A 5 -5.63 -21.32 21.15
CA LYS A 5 -6.74 -21.77 20.31
C LYS A 5 -6.14 -22.56 19.14
N ASN A 6 -6.68 -23.75 18.92
CA ASN A 6 -6.43 -24.64 17.79
C ASN A 6 -6.18 -23.85 16.49
N MET A 7 -4.94 -23.89 15.98
CA MET A 7 -4.73 -23.84 14.53
C MET A 7 -5.19 -25.19 13.99
N GLY A 8 -6.50 -25.33 13.76
CA GLY A 8 -7.11 -26.54 13.22
C GLY A 8 -6.87 -26.75 11.72
N ASN A 9 -6.34 -25.73 11.02
CA ASN A 9 -6.06 -25.82 9.59
C ASN A 9 -4.60 -26.21 9.37
N ASN A 10 -4.41 -27.35 8.71
CA ASN A 10 -3.08 -27.86 8.34
C ASN A 10 -2.56 -27.25 7.04
N ASN A 11 -3.39 -26.48 6.32
CA ASN A 11 -3.09 -25.90 5.02
C ASN A 11 -2.99 -24.38 5.12
N TYR A 12 -1.79 -23.83 4.98
CA TYR A 12 -1.57 -22.39 4.99
C TYR A 12 -0.37 -21.96 4.13
N ILE A 13 -0.45 -20.74 3.60
CA ILE A 13 0.62 -20.12 2.82
C ILE A 13 1.01 -18.81 3.49
N VAL A 14 2.31 -18.59 3.64
CA VAL A 14 2.88 -17.43 4.33
C VAL A 14 3.62 -16.54 3.35
N PHE A 15 3.34 -15.26 3.42
CA PHE A 15 4.07 -14.20 2.71
C PHE A 15 4.74 -13.27 3.72
N ASP A 16 5.96 -12.86 3.42
CA ASP A 16 6.61 -11.75 4.09
C ASP A 16 6.17 -10.43 3.41
N ILE A 17 5.82 -9.43 4.22
CA ILE A 17 5.66 -8.03 3.81
C ILE A 17 6.93 -7.28 4.23
N LEU A 18 7.70 -6.88 3.25
CA LEU A 18 8.89 -6.05 3.44
C LEU A 18 8.54 -4.57 3.24
N GLY A 19 9.36 -3.69 3.82
CA GLY A 19 9.28 -2.25 3.57
C GLY A 19 8.11 -1.50 4.25
N VAL A 20 7.33 -2.20 5.09
CA VAL A 20 6.36 -1.60 6.04
C VAL A 20 6.93 -1.62 7.46
N LYS A 21 7.56 -2.74 7.84
CA LYS A 21 8.37 -2.84 9.06
C LYS A 21 9.74 -2.20 8.83
N HIS A 22 10.19 -1.42 9.81
CA HIS A 22 11.54 -0.90 9.86
C HIS A 22 12.20 -1.24 11.20
N ASP A 23 13.43 -1.76 11.12
CA ASP A 23 14.35 -1.76 12.24
C ASP A 23 15.09 -0.41 12.24
N GLY A 24 15.26 0.25 13.39
CA GLY A 24 15.97 1.54 13.46
C GLY A 24 15.17 2.73 13.96
N PHE A 25 15.63 3.93 13.61
CA PHE A 25 15.05 5.23 14.01
C PHE A 25 13.86 5.69 13.15
N MET A 26 13.27 4.80 12.34
CA MET A 26 12.14 5.14 11.48
C MET A 26 10.81 4.89 12.19
N ASN A 27 9.83 5.74 11.91
CA ASN A 27 8.47 5.53 12.41
C ASN A 27 7.93 4.20 11.90
N SER A 28 7.33 3.43 12.79
CA SER A 28 6.67 2.16 12.47
C SER A 28 5.35 2.06 13.23
N PHE A 29 4.48 1.18 12.77
CA PHE A 29 3.28 0.79 13.52
C PHE A 29 3.26 -0.73 13.71
N ILE A 30 2.66 -1.17 14.81
CA ILE A 30 2.37 -2.57 15.10
C ILE A 30 0.93 -2.70 15.57
N PHE A 31 0.38 -3.90 15.46
CA PHE A 31 -0.81 -4.30 16.21
C PHE A 31 -0.43 -4.78 17.61
N ASP A 32 -1.36 -4.68 18.56
CA ASP A 32 -1.19 -5.19 19.92
C ASP A 32 -1.02 -6.71 20.00
N LYS A 33 -1.55 -7.41 19.00
CA LYS A 33 -1.46 -8.86 18.78
C LYS A 33 -1.65 -9.16 17.29
N ASP A 34 -1.49 -10.42 16.91
CA ASP A 34 -1.77 -10.85 15.53
C ASP A 34 -3.22 -10.52 15.17
N ALA A 35 -3.40 -9.87 14.03
CA ALA A 35 -4.71 -9.53 13.51
C ALA A 35 -5.28 -10.70 12.72
N GLU A 36 -6.57 -11.00 12.92
CA GLU A 36 -7.26 -12.10 12.26
C GLU A 36 -8.52 -11.61 11.53
N CYS A 37 -8.72 -12.08 10.31
CA CYS A 37 -9.93 -11.84 9.53
C CYS A 37 -10.43 -13.15 8.91
N VAL A 38 -11.62 -13.58 9.29
CA VAL A 38 -12.29 -14.75 8.70
C VAL A 38 -12.91 -14.36 7.37
N ILE A 39 -12.72 -15.21 6.36
CA ILE A 39 -13.21 -15.02 5.01
C ILE A 39 -14.26 -16.11 4.74
N ASN A 40 -15.51 -15.70 4.55
CA ASN A 40 -16.63 -16.65 4.46
C ASN A 40 -16.94 -17.09 3.02
N ASN A 41 -16.61 -16.26 2.03
CA ASN A 41 -17.03 -16.41 0.63
C ASN A 41 -15.82 -16.28 -0.32
N ASP A 42 -14.82 -17.13 -0.14
CA ASP A 42 -13.64 -17.18 -1.00
C ASP A 42 -13.40 -18.61 -1.48
N GLN A 43 -12.78 -18.76 -2.65
CA GLN A 43 -12.53 -20.07 -3.25
C GLN A 43 -11.48 -20.87 -2.47
N PHE A 44 -10.49 -20.19 -1.90
CA PHE A 44 -9.34 -20.83 -1.27
C PHE A 44 -9.19 -20.46 0.20
N ILE A 45 -9.49 -19.21 0.56
CA ILE A 45 -9.12 -18.61 1.85
C ILE A 45 -10.23 -18.78 2.88
N ASN A 46 -9.91 -19.45 3.99
CA ASN A 46 -10.78 -19.51 5.17
C ASN A 46 -10.52 -18.33 6.14
N LYS A 47 -9.25 -17.99 6.33
CA LYS A 47 -8.83 -16.95 7.28
C LYS A 47 -7.52 -16.32 6.86
N ILE A 48 -7.39 -15.02 7.10
CA ILE A 48 -6.16 -14.27 6.95
C ILE A 48 -5.67 -13.87 8.34
N VAL A 49 -4.39 -14.11 8.60
CA VAL A 49 -3.71 -13.67 9.82
C VAL A 49 -2.56 -12.75 9.43
N VAL A 50 -2.49 -11.57 10.05
CA VAL A 50 -1.35 -10.66 9.90
C VAL A 50 -0.61 -10.61 11.23
N SER A 51 0.70 -10.85 11.20
CA SER A 51 1.51 -10.80 12.41
C SER A 51 1.41 -9.42 13.07
N SER A 52 1.51 -9.37 14.40
CA SER A 52 1.47 -8.11 15.15
C SER A 52 2.46 -7.06 14.64
N ASP A 53 3.63 -7.48 14.18
CA ASP A 53 4.64 -6.59 13.60
C ASP A 53 4.44 -6.28 12.10
N ILE A 54 3.32 -6.70 11.52
CA ILE A 54 2.88 -6.50 10.12
C ILE A 54 3.81 -7.16 9.09
N SER A 55 4.87 -7.84 9.52
CA SER A 55 5.89 -8.39 8.63
C SER A 55 5.45 -9.65 7.90
N LYS A 56 4.38 -10.31 8.34
CA LYS A 56 3.90 -11.57 7.76
C LYS A 56 2.39 -11.58 7.57
N VAL A 57 1.97 -12.17 6.47
CA VAL A 57 0.58 -12.55 6.21
C VAL A 57 0.50 -14.05 6.02
N THR A 58 -0.39 -14.68 6.76
CA THR A 58 -0.70 -16.11 6.64
C THR A 58 -2.12 -16.26 6.11
N PHE A 59 -2.24 -16.87 4.93
CA PHE A 59 -3.51 -17.32 4.38
C PHE A 59 -3.77 -18.75 4.84
N CYS A 60 -4.71 -18.95 5.75
CA CYS A 60 -5.23 -20.26 6.11
C CYS A 60 -6.26 -20.69 5.06
N LEU A 61 -6.01 -21.81 4.40
CA LEU A 61 -6.87 -22.33 3.33
C LEU A 61 -8.01 -23.17 3.92
N HIS A 62 -9.12 -23.33 3.21
CA HIS A 62 -10.18 -24.24 3.65
C HIS A 62 -9.69 -25.69 3.74
N ASP A 63 -10.03 -26.39 4.82
CA ASP A 63 -9.62 -27.79 5.05
C ASP A 63 -10.25 -28.76 4.06
N SER A 64 -11.34 -28.35 3.40
CA SER A 64 -12.04 -29.14 2.39
C SER A 64 -11.39 -29.12 1.01
N ILE A 65 -10.31 -28.36 0.81
CA ILE A 65 -9.63 -28.26 -0.49
C ILE A 65 -8.64 -29.41 -0.61
N GLU A 66 -8.90 -30.33 -1.54
CA GLU A 66 -7.91 -31.29 -2.02
C GLU A 66 -6.92 -30.54 -2.91
N ILE A 67 -5.69 -30.34 -2.44
CA ILE A 67 -4.67 -29.60 -3.18
C ILE A 67 -3.80 -30.58 -3.94
N VAL A 68 -3.89 -30.57 -5.26
CA VAL A 68 -3.02 -31.34 -6.15
C VAL A 68 -1.81 -30.49 -6.52
N ASP A 69 -0.62 -31.08 -6.67
CA ASP A 69 0.64 -30.35 -6.92
C ASP A 69 0.57 -29.32 -8.07
N ASN A 70 -0.20 -29.62 -9.12
CA ASN A 70 -0.37 -28.74 -10.27
C ASN A 70 -1.20 -27.47 -9.96
N GLN A 71 -1.96 -27.44 -8.88
CA GLN A 71 -2.78 -26.30 -8.44
C GLN A 71 -2.04 -25.37 -7.48
N ILE A 72 -0.91 -25.78 -6.90
CA ILE A 72 -0.17 -24.97 -5.92
C ILE A 72 0.24 -23.61 -6.52
N SER A 73 0.75 -23.61 -7.75
CA SER A 73 1.13 -22.37 -8.44
C SER A 73 -0.06 -21.44 -8.67
N GLU A 74 -1.22 -21.99 -9.01
CA GLU A 74 -2.47 -21.22 -9.20
C GLU A 74 -2.93 -20.59 -7.88
N ILE A 75 -2.93 -21.37 -6.80
CA ILE A 75 -3.27 -20.88 -5.45
C ILE A 75 -2.29 -19.79 -5.01
N VAL A 76 -0.98 -20.02 -5.14
CA VAL A 76 0.04 -19.02 -4.77
C VAL A 76 -0.13 -17.73 -5.59
N ASN A 77 -0.41 -17.83 -6.88
CA ASN A 77 -0.68 -16.66 -7.73
C ASN A 77 -1.94 -15.93 -7.29
N TYR A 78 -3.03 -16.65 -7.02
CA TYR A 78 -4.27 -16.08 -6.51
C TYR A 78 -4.04 -15.33 -5.19
N LEU A 79 -3.37 -15.94 -4.21
CA LEU A 79 -3.08 -15.32 -2.92
C LEU A 79 -2.13 -14.14 -3.05
N SER A 80 -1.18 -14.19 -3.98
CA SER A 80 -0.28 -13.06 -4.27
C SER A 80 -1.07 -11.86 -4.80
N LEU A 81 -2.06 -12.10 -5.69
CA LEU A 81 -2.95 -11.04 -6.16
C LEU A 81 -3.87 -10.52 -5.05
N TYR A 82 -4.38 -11.41 -4.20
CA TYR A 82 -5.17 -11.04 -3.03
C TYR A 82 -4.38 -10.14 -2.08
N LEU A 83 -3.12 -10.50 -1.81
CA LEU A 83 -2.25 -9.70 -0.96
C LEU A 83 -1.90 -8.35 -1.62
N GLY A 84 -1.71 -8.31 -2.94
CA GLY A 84 -1.57 -7.06 -3.70
C GLY A 84 -2.76 -6.11 -3.49
N ASN A 85 -3.99 -6.64 -3.49
CA ASN A 85 -5.20 -5.87 -3.16
C ASN A 85 -5.15 -5.30 -1.73
N MET A 86 -4.77 -6.12 -0.76
CA MET A 86 -4.62 -5.66 0.62
C MET A 86 -3.58 -4.55 0.75
N MET A 87 -2.49 -4.59 -0.03
CA MET A 87 -1.47 -3.53 -0.04
C MET A 87 -2.00 -2.21 -0.60
N ILE A 88 -2.92 -2.24 -1.57
CA ILE A 88 -3.61 -1.03 -2.04
C ILE A 88 -4.48 -0.45 -0.94
N ALA A 89 -5.25 -1.30 -0.26
CA ALA A 89 -6.09 -0.85 0.84
C ALA A 89 -5.24 -0.27 2.00
N LEU A 90 -4.05 -0.82 2.24
CA LEU A 90 -3.06 -0.27 3.16
C LEU A 90 -2.60 1.14 2.71
N LEU A 91 -2.36 1.37 1.43
CA LEU A 91 -2.01 2.72 0.94
C LEU A 91 -3.19 3.70 1.03
N LYS A 92 -4.41 3.28 0.71
CA LYS A 92 -5.63 4.12 0.80
C LYS A 92 -5.96 4.52 2.23
N ASN A 93 -5.68 3.66 3.20
CA ASN A 93 -5.95 3.91 4.63
C ASN A 93 -4.75 4.53 5.39
N SER A 94 -3.79 5.11 4.67
CA SER A 94 -2.50 5.55 5.22
C SER A 94 -2.57 6.60 6.33
N LEU A 95 -3.68 7.34 6.46
CA LEU A 95 -3.88 8.34 7.51
C LEU A 95 -3.74 7.76 8.94
N GLN A 96 -4.06 6.48 9.13
CA GLN A 96 -3.93 5.80 10.43
C GLN A 96 -2.47 5.59 10.86
N TYR A 97 -1.54 5.62 9.91
CA TYR A 97 -0.09 5.43 10.10
C TYR A 97 0.69 6.42 9.22
N SER A 98 0.24 7.67 9.24
CA SER A 98 0.64 8.75 8.33
C SER A 98 2.14 8.93 8.16
N ASN A 99 2.91 8.78 9.24
CA ASN A 99 4.36 9.03 9.22
C ASN A 99 5.22 7.79 8.97
N VAL A 100 4.61 6.64 8.65
CA VAL A 100 5.31 5.39 8.38
C VAL A 100 5.63 5.32 6.89
N SER A 101 6.86 4.95 6.55
CA SER A 101 7.25 4.70 5.15
C SER A 101 6.54 3.44 4.65
N LEU A 102 5.62 3.58 3.69
CA LEU A 102 4.87 2.46 3.13
C LEU A 102 5.51 2.03 1.80
N LYS A 103 6.29 0.95 1.83
CA LYS A 103 6.95 0.37 0.65
C LYS A 103 6.63 -1.12 0.54
N PRO A 104 5.35 -1.51 0.38
CA PRO A 104 4.97 -2.90 0.45
C PRO A 104 5.66 -3.71 -0.66
N THR A 105 6.52 -4.64 -0.25
CA THR A 105 7.11 -5.64 -1.14
C THR A 105 6.75 -7.02 -0.61
N ILE A 106 6.06 -7.80 -1.45
CA ILE A 106 5.56 -9.12 -1.08
C ILE A 106 6.57 -10.18 -1.50
N ARG A 107 6.86 -11.12 -0.60
CA ARG A 107 7.68 -12.28 -0.89
C ARG A 107 7.01 -13.54 -0.35
N LEU A 108 6.88 -14.58 -1.19
CA LEU A 108 6.48 -15.89 -0.70
C LEU A 108 7.52 -16.42 0.29
N SER A 109 7.07 -16.76 1.49
CA SER A 109 7.92 -17.19 2.60
C SER A 109 7.85 -18.71 2.79
N ALA A 110 6.65 -19.26 2.89
CA ALA A 110 6.44 -20.69 3.12
C ALA A 110 5.11 -21.19 2.55
N ILE A 111 5.08 -22.46 2.17
CA ILE A 111 3.87 -23.20 1.79
C ILE A 111 3.80 -24.41 2.72
N HIS A 112 2.69 -24.55 3.45
CA HIS A 112 2.45 -25.67 4.34
C HIS A 112 1.14 -26.33 3.95
N LEU A 113 1.23 -27.52 3.36
CA LEU A 113 0.08 -28.34 2.99
C LEU A 113 0.20 -29.67 3.72
N ALA A 114 -0.88 -30.16 4.32
CA ALA A 114 -0.95 -31.51 4.84
C ALA A 114 -0.58 -32.48 3.71
N GLU A 115 0.46 -33.29 3.94
CA GLU A 115 1.12 -34.26 3.03
C GLU A 115 2.44 -33.86 2.36
N ILE A 116 2.95 -32.62 2.53
CA ILE A 116 4.33 -32.29 2.09
C ILE A 116 5.22 -32.06 3.31
N ASN A 117 5.77 -33.16 3.84
CA ASN A 117 6.87 -33.11 4.78
C ASN A 117 8.14 -32.70 4.02
N HIS A 118 8.59 -31.44 4.14
CA HIS A 118 9.99 -31.06 4.36
C HIS A 118 10.07 -29.56 4.70
N ILE A 119 10.53 -29.25 5.91
CA ILE A 119 10.80 -27.87 6.36
C ILE A 119 12.28 -27.60 6.10
N GLN A 120 12.59 -26.55 5.32
CA GLN A 120 13.87 -25.86 5.39
C GLN A 120 13.62 -24.42 5.84
N LEU A 121 13.85 -24.17 7.13
CA LEU A 121 13.87 -22.84 7.72
C LEU A 121 15.32 -22.34 7.69
N ASN A 122 15.58 -21.30 6.92
CA ASN A 122 16.81 -20.53 7.02
C ASN A 122 16.55 -19.32 7.92
N ASP A 123 16.71 -19.49 9.22
CA ASP A 123 16.66 -18.38 10.16
C ASP A 123 18.02 -17.65 10.17
N TYR A 124 17.97 -16.33 9.96
CA TYR A 124 19.09 -15.42 10.21
C TYR A 124 18.65 -14.40 11.25
N ILE A 125 19.23 -14.46 12.46
CA ILE A 125 18.97 -13.50 13.53
C ILE A 125 20.14 -12.52 13.58
N GLN A 126 19.85 -11.24 13.32
CA GLN A 126 20.77 -10.13 13.54
C GLN A 126 20.16 -9.19 14.58
N MET A 127 20.88 -8.95 15.68
CA MET A 127 20.48 -7.98 16.70
C MET A 127 21.21 -6.66 16.48
N ARG A 128 20.47 -5.55 16.49
CA ARG A 128 20.98 -4.17 16.52
C ARG A 128 20.14 -3.35 17.47
N ASP A 129 20.78 -2.61 18.37
CA ASP A 129 20.11 -1.64 19.22
C ASP A 129 19.73 -0.41 18.41
N SER A 130 18.46 0.00 18.51
CA SER A 130 17.96 1.24 17.93
C SER A 130 16.73 1.74 18.67
N LEU A 131 16.56 3.06 18.70
CA LEU A 131 15.41 3.73 19.32
C LEU A 131 14.39 4.08 18.23
N SER A 132 13.22 3.44 18.23
CA SER A 132 12.11 3.73 17.29
C SER A 132 10.95 4.40 18.00
N ILE A 133 10.27 5.33 17.31
CA ILE A 133 8.92 5.75 17.69
C ILE A 133 7.96 4.75 17.03
N ARG A 134 7.30 3.94 17.86
CA ARG A 134 6.41 2.88 17.43
C ARG A 134 5.00 3.15 17.93
N SER A 135 4.05 3.35 17.02
CA SER A 135 2.64 3.38 17.39
C SER A 135 2.12 1.94 17.54
N THR A 136 1.39 1.68 18.63
CA THR A 136 0.70 0.40 18.82
C THR A 136 -0.78 0.63 18.59
N LEU A 137 -1.36 -0.12 17.65
CA LEU A 137 -2.77 -0.04 17.28
C LEU A 137 -3.50 -1.23 17.91
N SER A 138 -4.45 -0.95 18.82
CA SER A 138 -5.20 -1.98 19.54
C SER A 138 -6.37 -2.57 18.74
N ASN A 139 -6.61 -2.08 17.54
CA ASN A 139 -7.72 -2.43 16.65
C ASN A 139 -7.24 -3.11 15.36
N GLY A 140 -6.19 -3.94 15.47
CA GLY A 140 -5.57 -4.60 14.30
C GLY A 140 -6.56 -5.45 13.48
N ASN A 141 -7.51 -6.12 14.13
CA ASN A 141 -8.54 -6.90 13.45
C ASN A 141 -9.45 -6.01 12.57
N GLU A 142 -9.87 -4.87 13.08
CA GLU A 142 -10.71 -3.92 12.34
C GLU A 142 -9.96 -3.31 11.16
N ILE A 143 -8.67 -3.01 11.35
CA ILE A 143 -7.79 -2.50 10.29
C ILE A 143 -7.61 -3.56 9.19
N LEU A 144 -7.30 -4.80 9.57
CA LEU A 144 -7.16 -5.91 8.63
C LEU A 144 -8.46 -6.14 7.85
N LYS A 145 -9.61 -6.08 8.53
CA LYS A 145 -10.91 -6.22 7.87
C LYS A 145 -11.13 -5.15 6.81
N LYS A 146 -10.72 -3.90 7.06
CA LYS A 146 -10.74 -2.85 6.04
C LYS A 146 -9.80 -3.16 4.88
N TRP A 147 -8.59 -3.66 5.16
CA TRP A 147 -7.65 -4.05 4.10
C TRP A 147 -8.22 -5.12 3.15
N VAL A 148 -9.03 -6.02 3.69
CA VAL A 148 -9.71 -7.07 2.93
C VAL A 148 -10.93 -6.54 2.16
N GLN A 149 -11.64 -5.53 2.68
CA GLN A 149 -12.95 -5.11 2.16
C GLN A 149 -12.90 -3.86 1.25
N ASP A 150 -11.91 -2.98 1.40
CA ASP A 150 -11.92 -1.65 0.77
C ASP A 150 -11.49 -1.65 -0.72
N VAL A 151 -11.09 -2.80 -1.26
CA VAL A 151 -10.63 -2.95 -2.65
C VAL A 151 -11.23 -4.21 -3.27
N GLU A 152 -11.97 -4.04 -4.37
CA GLU A 152 -12.46 -5.18 -5.16
C GLU A 152 -11.31 -5.84 -5.93
N ILE A 153 -11.15 -7.16 -5.76
CA ILE A 153 -10.07 -7.97 -6.35
C ILE A 153 -10.04 -7.89 -7.89
N SER A 154 -11.22 -7.77 -8.51
CA SER A 154 -11.39 -7.63 -9.96
C SER A 154 -10.78 -6.34 -10.49
N ASN A 155 -10.86 -5.24 -9.74
CA ASN A 155 -10.33 -3.94 -10.14
C ASN A 155 -8.79 -3.96 -10.17
N TYR A 156 -8.14 -4.64 -9.23
CA TYR A 156 -6.68 -4.80 -9.22
C TYR A 156 -6.16 -5.61 -10.39
N THR A 157 -6.73 -6.79 -10.64
CA THR A 157 -6.23 -7.69 -11.70
C THR A 157 -6.24 -6.98 -13.07
N SER A 158 -7.28 -6.17 -13.31
CA SER A 158 -7.43 -5.42 -14.57
C SER A 158 -6.48 -4.22 -14.74
N LYS A 159 -5.90 -3.72 -13.65
CA LYS A 159 -5.04 -2.52 -13.62
C LYS A 159 -3.70 -2.78 -12.94
N ARG A 160 -3.29 -4.05 -12.95
CA ARG A 160 -2.12 -4.53 -12.24
C ARG A 160 -0.86 -3.80 -12.66
N ASP A 161 -0.71 -3.53 -13.95
CA ASP A 161 0.39 -2.74 -14.52
C ASP A 161 0.56 -1.39 -13.81
N LYS A 162 -0.55 -0.71 -13.54
CA LYS A 162 -0.55 0.62 -12.92
C LYS A 162 -0.22 0.57 -11.44
N TYR A 163 -0.77 -0.41 -10.73
CA TYR A 163 -0.42 -0.63 -9.33
C TYR A 163 1.02 -1.10 -9.15
N ASP A 164 1.54 -1.95 -10.03
CA ASP A 164 2.93 -2.40 -10.02
C ASP A 164 3.88 -1.19 -10.22
N ILE A 165 3.54 -0.24 -11.11
CA ILE A 165 4.28 1.03 -11.24
C ILE A 165 4.27 1.82 -9.93
N LEU A 166 3.11 1.98 -9.28
CA LEU A 166 3.01 2.68 -8.00
C LEU A 166 3.88 2.02 -6.93
N PHE A 167 3.84 0.69 -6.80
CA PHE A 167 4.65 -0.05 -5.85
C PHE A 167 6.16 0.13 -6.12
N LEU A 168 6.58 0.09 -7.38
CA LEU A 168 7.97 0.35 -7.77
C LEU A 168 8.41 1.77 -7.41
N LEU A 169 7.56 2.78 -7.63
CA LEU A 169 7.87 4.17 -7.27
C LEU A 169 8.07 4.32 -5.76
N LEU A 170 7.21 3.69 -4.95
CA LEU A 170 7.30 3.75 -3.49
C LEU A 170 8.62 3.18 -2.93
N GLN A 171 9.22 2.21 -3.64
CA GLN A 171 10.51 1.61 -3.27
C GLN A 171 11.71 2.57 -3.38
N GLY A 172 11.56 3.72 -4.05
CA GLY A 172 12.62 4.73 -4.16
C GLY A 172 13.22 5.16 -2.81
N GLU A 173 14.55 5.25 -2.74
CA GLU A 173 15.26 5.66 -1.51
C GLU A 173 15.21 7.18 -1.31
N ASN A 174 15.43 7.94 -2.38
CA ASN A 174 15.39 9.40 -2.33
C ASN A 174 13.93 9.90 -2.30
N ILE A 175 13.51 10.44 -1.15
CA ILE A 175 12.12 10.86 -0.94
C ILE A 175 11.67 11.98 -1.89
N VAL A 176 12.59 12.87 -2.30
CA VAL A 176 12.31 13.95 -3.25
C VAL A 176 12.06 13.38 -4.64
N GLN A 177 12.96 12.52 -5.13
CA GLN A 177 12.80 11.87 -6.44
C GLN A 177 11.55 10.99 -6.47
N LYS A 178 11.31 10.23 -5.40
CA LYS A 178 10.10 9.44 -5.22
C LYS A 178 8.84 10.30 -5.36
N TYR A 179 8.75 11.38 -4.58
CA TYR A 179 7.60 12.26 -4.59
C TYR A 179 7.37 12.88 -5.99
N MET A 180 8.44 13.36 -6.62
CA MET A 180 8.38 13.94 -7.96
C MET A 180 7.94 12.93 -9.02
N ALA A 181 8.45 11.70 -8.96
CA ALA A 181 8.10 10.64 -9.88
C ALA A 181 6.65 10.17 -9.68
N MET A 182 6.18 10.06 -8.44
CA MET A 182 4.78 9.77 -8.11
C MET A 182 3.85 10.88 -8.63
N TYR A 183 4.21 12.14 -8.46
CA TYR A 183 3.40 13.24 -8.98
C TYR A 183 3.34 13.25 -10.51
N ALA A 184 4.48 12.98 -11.19
CA ALA A 184 4.49 12.81 -12.64
C ALA A 184 3.63 11.63 -13.10
N TYR A 185 3.64 10.54 -12.34
CA TYR A 185 2.77 9.39 -12.61
C TYR A 185 1.28 9.75 -12.46
N LEU A 186 0.91 10.49 -11.40
CA LEU A 186 -0.44 11.02 -11.23
C LEU A 186 -0.85 11.91 -12.42
N MET A 187 0.04 12.79 -12.91
CA MET A 187 -0.23 13.60 -14.10
C MET A 187 -0.56 12.74 -15.33
N SER A 188 0.16 11.63 -15.51
CA SER A 188 -0.06 10.69 -16.60
C SER A 188 -1.42 9.98 -16.50
N LEU A 189 -1.77 9.51 -15.31
CA LEU A 189 -3.07 8.89 -15.04
C LEU A 189 -4.23 9.86 -15.25
N VAL A 190 -4.11 11.09 -14.72
CA VAL A 190 -5.15 12.12 -14.86
C VAL A 190 -5.35 12.53 -16.33
N LYS A 191 -4.28 12.56 -17.12
CA LYS A 191 -4.37 12.77 -18.57
C LYS A 191 -5.23 11.67 -19.23
N GLU A 192 -5.03 10.42 -18.85
CA GLU A 192 -5.80 9.26 -19.34
C GLU A 192 -7.28 9.37 -18.94
N ILE A 193 -7.56 9.62 -17.65
CA ILE A 193 -8.93 9.79 -17.10
C ILE A 193 -9.72 10.87 -17.85
N TYR A 194 -9.08 12.01 -18.14
CA TYR A 194 -9.71 13.11 -18.86
C TYR A 194 -9.52 13.05 -20.39
N SER A 195 -9.02 11.92 -20.92
CA SER A 195 -8.75 11.70 -22.36
C SER A 195 -8.05 12.90 -23.02
N SER A 196 -7.09 13.48 -22.30
CA SER A 196 -6.48 14.75 -22.66
C SER A 196 -5.24 14.56 -23.53
N GLN A 197 -5.02 15.50 -24.45
CA GLN A 197 -3.88 15.43 -25.38
C GLN A 197 -2.53 15.56 -24.68
N LYS A 198 -2.47 16.29 -23.56
CA LYS A 198 -1.25 16.59 -22.82
C LYS A 198 -1.51 16.52 -21.32
N GLU A 199 -0.46 16.20 -20.57
CA GLU A 199 -0.46 16.28 -19.12
C GLU A 199 -0.60 17.75 -18.67
N SER A 200 -1.41 17.99 -17.63
CA SER A 200 -1.70 19.35 -17.16
C SER A 200 -1.80 19.40 -15.64
N GLN A 201 -1.00 20.27 -15.02
CA GLN A 201 -1.10 20.51 -13.57
C GLN A 201 -2.49 21.00 -13.17
N LYS A 202 -3.16 21.81 -14.00
CA LYS A 202 -4.53 22.28 -13.71
C LYS A 202 -5.53 21.13 -13.62
N GLN A 203 -5.33 20.09 -14.42
CA GLN A 203 -6.18 18.90 -14.36
C GLN A 203 -5.88 18.06 -13.13
N VAL A 204 -4.61 17.96 -12.72
CA VAL A 204 -4.25 17.32 -11.44
C VAL A 204 -4.87 18.07 -10.26
N VAL A 205 -4.76 19.40 -10.19
CA VAL A 205 -5.38 20.21 -9.13
C VAL A 205 -6.88 19.96 -9.05
N LYS A 206 -7.56 19.95 -10.21
CA LYS A 206 -8.99 19.62 -10.28
C LYS A 206 -9.27 18.22 -9.76
N TYR A 207 -8.54 17.21 -10.26
CA TYR A 207 -8.72 15.83 -9.87
C TYR A 207 -8.50 15.62 -8.36
N VAL A 208 -7.43 16.17 -7.80
CA VAL A 208 -7.14 16.14 -6.36
C VAL A 208 -8.29 16.76 -5.57
N SER A 209 -8.73 17.96 -5.98
CA SER A 209 -9.80 18.69 -5.29
C SER A 209 -11.10 17.88 -5.23
N ASP A 210 -11.42 17.18 -6.33
CA ASP A 210 -12.63 16.36 -6.45
C ASP A 210 -12.54 15.04 -5.64
N ASN A 211 -11.32 14.56 -5.31
CA ASN A 211 -11.10 13.20 -4.80
C ASN A 211 -10.44 13.08 -3.42
N CYS A 212 -9.90 14.15 -2.84
CA CYS A 212 -9.29 14.13 -1.50
C CYS A 212 -10.21 13.51 -0.42
N SER A 213 -11.51 13.84 -0.48
CA SER A 213 -12.50 13.32 0.48
C SER A 213 -12.70 11.80 0.40
N ARG A 214 -12.50 11.17 -0.77
CA ARG A 214 -12.63 9.71 -0.95
C ARG A 214 -11.63 8.91 -0.12
N VAL A 215 -10.48 9.52 0.18
CA VAL A 215 -9.39 8.93 0.97
C VAL A 215 -9.23 9.61 2.32
N GLY A 216 -10.21 10.41 2.74
CA GLY A 216 -10.22 11.09 4.04
C GLY A 216 -9.18 12.19 4.20
N ILE A 217 -8.56 12.65 3.10
CA ILE A 217 -7.56 13.71 3.11
C ILE A 217 -8.30 15.06 3.14
N GLU A 218 -7.91 15.93 4.06
CA GLU A 218 -8.36 17.33 4.06
C GLU A 218 -7.71 18.07 2.89
N LEU A 219 -8.53 18.67 2.02
CA LEU A 219 -8.05 19.49 0.91
C LEU A 219 -7.53 20.82 1.48
N ILE A 220 -6.26 21.12 1.21
CA ILE A 220 -5.65 22.41 1.56
C ILE A 220 -5.23 23.07 0.27
N THR A 221 -5.83 24.21 -0.04
CA THR A 221 -5.42 25.04 -1.18
C THR A 221 -4.52 26.18 -0.72
N SER A 222 -3.63 26.60 -1.62
CA SER A 222 -2.73 27.72 -1.38
C SER A 222 -2.51 28.50 -2.67
N PRO A 223 -2.14 29.79 -2.60
CA PRO A 223 -1.82 30.57 -3.79
C PRO A 223 -0.69 29.92 -4.61
N CYS A 224 -0.88 29.88 -5.93
CA CYS A 224 0.06 29.28 -6.86
C CYS A 224 1.45 29.96 -6.80
N THR A 225 2.50 29.15 -6.66
CA THR A 225 3.88 29.64 -6.47
C THR A 225 4.72 29.65 -7.75
N ARG A 226 4.19 29.12 -8.86
CA ARG A 226 4.94 29.03 -10.11
C ARG A 226 5.11 30.42 -10.75
N PRO A 227 6.24 30.66 -11.46
CA PRO A 227 6.42 31.90 -12.21
C PRO A 227 5.29 32.13 -13.23
N GLY A 228 4.68 33.31 -13.21
CA GLY A 228 3.59 33.69 -14.12
C GLY A 228 2.18 33.26 -13.72
N ALA A 229 1.99 32.73 -12.52
CA ALA A 229 0.66 32.46 -11.96
C ALA A 229 -0.17 33.73 -11.81
N ARG A 230 -1.50 33.61 -11.98
CA ARG A 230 -2.41 34.72 -11.63
C ARG A 230 -2.58 34.77 -10.11
N PRO A 231 -2.82 35.95 -9.52
CA PRO A 231 -3.03 36.09 -8.07
C PRO A 231 -4.20 35.27 -7.51
N SER A 232 -5.16 34.91 -8.36
CA SER A 232 -6.33 34.09 -8.00
C SER A 232 -6.18 32.60 -8.34
N GLU A 233 -5.04 32.17 -8.90
CA GLU A 233 -4.80 30.75 -9.15
C GLU A 233 -4.36 30.08 -7.85
N GLU A 234 -5.10 29.05 -7.44
CA GLU A 234 -4.78 28.21 -6.29
C GLU A 234 -4.26 26.85 -6.74
N GLU A 235 -3.42 26.25 -5.90
CA GLU A 235 -2.88 24.91 -6.04
C GLU A 235 -3.24 24.09 -4.80
N ASP A 236 -3.54 22.81 -5.01
CA ASP A 236 -3.66 21.84 -3.92
C ASP A 236 -2.29 21.60 -3.26
N GLN A 237 -2.31 21.01 -2.06
CA GLN A 237 -1.11 20.76 -1.26
C GLN A 237 -0.06 19.91 -1.99
N PHE A 238 -0.45 19.01 -2.89
CA PHE A 238 0.48 18.14 -3.59
C PHE A 238 1.18 18.88 -4.72
N THR A 239 0.42 19.63 -5.51
CA THR A 239 0.92 20.52 -6.57
C THR A 239 1.84 21.59 -5.99
N ALA A 240 1.44 22.20 -4.87
CA ALA A 240 2.23 23.20 -4.16
C ALA A 240 3.58 22.63 -3.70
N LEU A 241 3.59 21.42 -3.11
CA LEU A 241 4.83 20.76 -2.70
C LEU A 241 5.71 20.40 -3.90
N ARG A 242 5.13 19.88 -4.99
CA ARG A 242 5.87 19.61 -6.24
C ARG A 242 6.51 20.88 -6.79
N ASN A 243 5.79 22.00 -6.81
CA ASN A 243 6.32 23.26 -7.31
C ASN A 243 7.40 23.83 -6.41
N LYS A 244 7.25 23.70 -5.09
CA LYS A 244 8.30 24.06 -4.14
C LYS A 244 9.60 23.30 -4.37
N ILE A 245 9.52 22.01 -4.74
CA ILE A 245 10.67 21.18 -5.09
C ILE A 245 11.25 21.57 -6.46
N GLY A 246 10.42 21.70 -7.49
CA GLY A 246 10.86 21.95 -8.87
C GLY A 246 11.27 23.40 -9.15
N HIS A 247 10.79 24.35 -8.35
CA HIS A 247 11.01 25.78 -8.49
C HIS A 247 11.27 26.42 -7.11
N PRO A 248 12.35 26.03 -6.41
CA PRO A 248 12.62 26.52 -5.07
C PRO A 248 12.88 28.03 -5.10
N SER A 249 12.18 28.78 -4.23
CA SER A 249 12.38 30.22 -4.05
C SER A 249 13.70 30.54 -3.32
N ASP A 250 14.21 29.59 -2.54
CA ASP A 250 15.49 29.64 -1.85
C ASP A 250 16.28 28.38 -2.18
N THR A 251 17.33 28.51 -2.98
CA THR A 251 18.18 27.40 -3.42
C THR A 251 19.10 26.86 -2.32
N ASN A 252 19.17 27.53 -1.16
CA ASN A 252 20.02 27.14 -0.03
C ASN A 252 19.27 26.35 1.05
N ARG A 253 17.96 26.11 0.88
CA ARG A 253 17.15 25.32 1.81
C ARG A 253 16.59 24.07 1.13
N ASP A 254 16.93 22.92 1.70
CA ASP A 254 16.32 21.67 1.29
C ASP A 254 14.82 21.66 1.62
N VAL A 255 14.01 21.22 0.66
CA VAL A 255 12.58 21.01 0.89
C VAL A 255 12.42 19.73 1.69
N ASN A 256 12.05 19.87 2.96
CA ASN A 256 11.74 18.72 3.81
C ASN A 256 10.42 18.08 3.35
N ILE A 257 10.47 16.81 2.98
CA ILE A 257 9.32 15.99 2.61
C ILE A 257 9.17 14.91 3.68
N GLY A 258 8.01 14.85 4.30
CA GLY A 258 7.67 13.76 5.22
C GLY A 258 7.01 12.59 4.50
N GLU A 259 7.13 11.39 5.07
CA GLU A 259 6.46 10.18 4.56
C GLU A 259 4.94 10.35 4.44
N ASN A 260 4.32 11.18 5.30
CA ASN A 260 2.89 11.50 5.18
C ASN A 260 2.53 12.12 3.83
N ALA A 261 3.37 13.00 3.26
CA ALA A 261 3.11 13.59 1.96
C ALA A 261 3.17 12.54 0.84
N VAL A 262 4.10 11.59 0.94
CA VAL A 262 4.23 10.45 0.03
C VAL A 262 3.01 9.54 0.14
N ASN A 263 2.63 9.18 1.36
CA ASN A 263 1.50 8.31 1.66
C ASN A 263 0.18 8.88 1.15
N GLN A 264 -0.08 10.16 1.41
CA GLN A 264 -1.27 10.86 0.93
C GLN A 264 -1.32 10.91 -0.60
N LEU A 265 -0.18 11.19 -1.26
CA LEU A 265 -0.10 11.18 -2.72
C LEU A 265 -0.34 9.76 -3.28
N ALA A 266 0.19 8.72 -2.62
CA ALA A 266 -0.07 7.33 -2.98
C ALA A 266 -1.57 7.00 -2.93
N SER A 267 -2.27 7.44 -1.86
CA SER A 267 -3.71 7.25 -1.72
C SER A 267 -4.49 7.90 -2.87
N ILE A 268 -4.11 9.11 -3.30
CA ILE A 268 -4.71 9.79 -4.45
C ILE A 268 -4.41 9.05 -5.76
N ILE A 269 -3.18 8.54 -5.94
CA ILE A 269 -2.83 7.73 -7.12
C ILE A 269 -3.67 6.46 -7.16
N CYS A 270 -3.93 5.80 -6.02
CA CYS A 270 -4.84 4.66 -5.97
C CYS A 270 -6.24 5.02 -6.51
N CYS A 271 -6.81 6.17 -6.12
CA CYS A 271 -8.07 6.65 -6.69
C CYS A 271 -7.98 6.89 -8.20
N ALA A 272 -6.88 7.49 -8.67
CA ALA A 272 -6.69 7.75 -10.10
C ALA A 272 -6.63 6.44 -10.91
N ILE A 273 -5.95 5.41 -10.40
CA ILE A 273 -5.94 4.09 -11.02
C ILE A 273 -7.35 3.50 -11.04
N GLU A 274 -8.10 3.56 -9.93
CA GLU A 274 -9.48 3.07 -9.85
C GLU A 274 -10.39 3.71 -10.90
N ASP A 275 -10.24 5.02 -11.15
CA ASP A 275 -11.09 5.80 -12.06
C ASP A 275 -10.78 5.62 -13.55
N ILE A 276 -9.66 4.96 -13.91
CA ILE A 276 -9.36 4.65 -15.30
C ILE A 276 -10.37 3.63 -15.82
N SER A 277 -11.05 3.99 -16.91
CA SER A 277 -11.90 3.08 -17.67
C SER A 277 -11.04 1.99 -18.31
N LEU A 278 -11.44 0.74 -18.13
CA LEU A 278 -10.86 -0.35 -18.93
C LEU A 278 -11.42 -0.22 -20.35
N GLU A 279 -10.56 0.02 -21.33
CA GLU A 279 -10.94 -0.24 -22.72
C GLU A 279 -11.25 -1.73 -22.82
N MET A 280 -12.50 -2.06 -23.17
CA MET A 280 -12.83 -3.42 -23.59
C MET A 280 -12.08 -3.69 -24.90
N VAL A 281 -10.94 -4.38 -24.81
CA VAL A 281 -10.29 -5.00 -25.96
C VAL A 281 -11.03 -6.28 -26.33
#